data_AF-E3N728-F1
#
_entry.id   AF-E3N728-F1
#
_cell.length_a   1.000
_cell.length_b   1.000
_cell.length_c   1.000
_cell.angle_alpha   90.00
_cell.angle_beta   90.00
_cell.angle_gamma   90.00
#
_symmetry.space_group_name_H-M   'P 1'
#
loop_
_entity.id
_entity.type
_entity.pdbx_description
1 polymer ?
#
loop_
_entity_poly.entity_id
_entity_poly.type
_entity_poly.pdbx_seq_one_letter_code
_entity_poly.pdbx_strand_id
1 'polypeptide(L)'
;MSAIIMRGIDSSASSRVGLLHIIYCIIITFGICPTVHWVFLHGGFDSDHVVKWFPNVIVLYSLIAAAFMFYVTMVPERLWPGKFDVIGCSHQWWHIFILGAMIYWQQSGNQLLTEYRSFSDSCHRFIPQQNFSEISHSISNYSHPSM
;
A
#
# COMPACT_ATOMS: atom_id res chain seq x y z
N MET A 1 -14.61 27.88 -40.12
CA MET A 1 -13.83 26.65 -39.87
C MET A 1 -13.19 26.56 -38.48
N SER A 2 -12.90 27.67 -37.77
CA SER A 2 -12.16 27.62 -36.48
C SER A 2 -12.92 27.03 -35.28
N ALA A 3 -14.25 27.11 -35.21
CA ALA A 3 -15.00 26.63 -34.03
C ALA A 3 -15.11 25.09 -33.93
N ILE A 4 -15.01 24.35 -35.04
CA ILE A 4 -15.09 22.88 -35.05
C ILE A 4 -13.74 22.27 -34.64
N ILE A 5 -12.63 22.85 -35.08
CA ILE A 5 -11.28 22.39 -34.71
C ILE A 5 -10.99 22.66 -33.22
N MET A 6 -11.39 23.82 -32.69
CA MET A 6 -11.22 24.15 -31.27
C MET A 6 -12.04 23.23 -30.36
N ARG A 7 -13.29 22.93 -30.73
CA ARG A 7 -14.13 21.93 -30.04
C ARG A 7 -13.53 20.51 -30.08
N GLY A 8 -12.87 20.13 -31.18
CA GLY A 8 -12.17 18.85 -31.29
C GLY A 8 -10.93 18.76 -30.39
N ILE A 9 -10.17 19.85 -30.27
CA ILE A 9 -8.99 19.93 -29.40
C ILE A 9 -9.41 19.90 -27.92
N ASP A 10 -10.43 20.68 -27.54
CA ASP A 10 -10.97 20.73 -26.18
C ASP A 10 -11.60 19.40 -25.76
N SER A 11 -12.33 18.73 -26.65
CA SER A 11 -12.89 17.39 -26.39
C SER A 11 -11.79 16.35 -26.18
N SER A 12 -10.67 16.43 -26.92
CA SER A 12 -9.55 15.49 -26.74
C SER A 12 -8.73 15.79 -25.47
N ALA A 13 -8.60 17.06 -25.09
CA ALA A 13 -7.87 17.47 -23.89
C ALA A 13 -8.68 17.14 -22.63
N SER A 14 -9.97 17.41 -22.66
CA SER A 14 -10.90 17.07 -21.58
C SER A 14 -11.04 15.56 -21.39
N SER A 15 -11.03 14.78 -22.47
CA SER A 15 -11.04 13.30 -22.38
C SER A 15 -9.74 12.72 -21.81
N ARG A 16 -8.58 13.32 -22.12
CA ARG A 16 -7.29 12.92 -21.51
C ARG A 16 -7.29 13.15 -20.00
N VAL A 17 -7.75 14.31 -19.54
CA VAL A 17 -7.85 14.62 -18.10
C VAL A 17 -8.83 13.65 -17.42
N GLY A 18 -10.01 13.45 -17.98
CA GLY A 18 -11.00 12.50 -17.44
C GLY A 18 -10.50 11.06 -17.37
N LEU A 19 -9.78 10.59 -18.40
CA LEU A 19 -9.19 9.24 -18.43
C LEU A 19 -8.17 9.05 -17.31
N LEU A 20 -7.32 10.04 -17.05
CA LEU A 20 -6.33 9.98 -15.98
C LEU A 20 -7.00 9.81 -14.61
N HIS A 21 -8.06 10.57 -14.32
CA HIS A 21 -8.82 10.42 -13.08
C HIS A 21 -9.41 9.00 -12.93
N ILE A 22 -9.97 8.44 -14.01
CA ILE A 22 -10.51 7.08 -14.01
C ILE A 22 -9.40 6.06 -13.72
N ILE A 23 -8.25 6.19 -14.37
CA ILE A 23 -7.09 5.32 -14.14
C ILE A 23 -6.66 5.38 -12.68
N TYR A 24 -6.54 6.58 -12.09
CA TYR A 24 -6.19 6.73 -10.68
C TYR A 24 -7.21 6.05 -9.75
N CYS A 25 -8.50 6.19 -10.01
CA CYS A 25 -9.54 5.51 -9.22
C CYS A 25 -9.43 3.98 -9.30
N ILE A 26 -9.12 3.44 -10.49
CA ILE A 26 -8.91 2.00 -10.67
C ILE A 26 -7.69 1.53 -9.86
N ILE A 27 -6.56 2.26 -9.94
CA ILE A 27 -5.33 1.92 -9.21
C ILE A 27 -5.58 1.92 -7.69
N ILE A 28 -6.25 2.95 -7.17
CA ILE A 28 -6.58 3.05 -5.73
C ILE A 28 -7.47 1.87 -5.31
N THR A 29 -8.52 1.57 -6.08
CA THR A 29 -9.45 0.47 -5.77
C THR A 29 -8.76 -0.88 -5.81
N PHE A 30 -7.89 -1.11 -6.81
CA PHE A 30 -7.10 -2.32 -6.90
C PHE A 30 -6.15 -2.48 -5.71
N GLY A 31 -5.62 -1.38 -5.18
CA GLY A 31 -4.79 -1.36 -3.97
C GLY A 31 -5.51 -1.75 -2.68
N ILE A 32 -6.84 -1.67 -2.61
CA ILE A 32 -7.62 -2.08 -1.42
C ILE A 32 -7.76 -3.61 -1.34
N CYS A 33 -7.89 -4.27 -2.49
CA CYS A 33 -8.02 -5.73 -2.59
C CYS A 33 -6.92 -6.51 -1.84
N PRO A 34 -5.60 -6.26 -2.05
CA PRO A 34 -4.54 -6.98 -1.34
C PRO A 34 -4.55 -6.69 0.17
N THR A 35 -4.92 -5.48 0.60
CA THR A 35 -5.06 -5.15 2.02
C THR A 35 -6.17 -5.96 2.67
N VAL A 36 -7.33 -6.04 2.01
CA VAL A 36 -8.46 -6.85 2.49
C VAL A 36 -8.10 -8.33 2.52
N HIS A 37 -7.45 -8.84 1.46
CA HIS A 37 -7.00 -10.23 1.39
C HIS A 37 -6.00 -10.57 2.51
N TRP A 38 -5.06 -9.67 2.81
CA TRP A 38 -4.09 -9.81 3.91
C TRP A 38 -4.77 -9.89 5.28
N VAL A 39 -5.76 -9.04 5.55
CA VAL A 39 -6.53 -9.08 6.81
C VAL A 39 -7.22 -10.45 6.97
N PHE A 40 -7.86 -10.96 5.92
CA PHE A 40 -8.53 -12.26 5.98
C PHE A 40 -7.55 -13.43 6.16
N LEU A 41 -6.41 -13.42 5.47
CA LEU A 41 -5.39 -14.47 5.56
C LEU A 41 -4.82 -14.63 6.98
N HIS A 42 -4.69 -13.54 7.73
CA HIS A 42 -4.15 -13.57 9.09
C HIS A 42 -5.20 -13.82 10.18
N GLY A 43 -6.43 -14.20 9.82
CA GLY A 43 -7.49 -14.45 10.80
C GLY A 43 -8.19 -13.18 11.29
N GLY A 44 -8.10 -12.08 10.54
CA GLY A 44 -8.79 -10.84 10.84
C GLY A 44 -8.14 -10.04 11.99
N PHE A 45 -8.98 -9.25 12.66
CA PHE A 45 -8.59 -8.37 13.77
C PHE A 45 -8.32 -9.10 15.09
N ASP A 46 -8.50 -10.43 15.14
CA ASP A 46 -8.14 -11.22 16.31
C ASP A 46 -6.64 -11.53 16.37
N SER A 47 -5.91 -11.26 15.28
CA SER A 47 -4.46 -11.44 15.24
C SER A 47 -3.72 -10.18 15.70
N ASP A 48 -2.82 -10.35 16.68
CA ASP A 48 -1.97 -9.28 17.20
C ASP A 48 -1.17 -8.57 16.10
N HIS A 49 -0.75 -9.30 15.07
CA HIS A 49 -0.01 -8.76 13.94
C HIS A 49 -0.88 -7.79 13.12
N VAL A 50 -2.14 -8.16 12.82
CA VAL A 50 -3.02 -7.29 12.05
C VAL A 50 -3.35 -6.03 12.83
N VAL A 51 -3.73 -6.14 14.11
CA VAL A 51 -4.11 -4.98 14.92
C VAL A 51 -2.97 -3.99 15.11
N LYS A 52 -1.73 -4.48 15.31
CA LYS A 52 -0.56 -3.60 15.46
C LYS A 52 -0.19 -2.88 14.16
N TRP A 53 -0.32 -3.54 13.01
CA TRP A 53 0.13 -2.99 11.74
C TRP A 53 -0.95 -2.20 10.99
N PHE A 54 -2.22 -2.53 11.20
CA PHE A 54 -3.38 -1.89 10.54
C PHE A 54 -3.45 -0.36 10.67
N PRO A 55 -3.09 0.28 11.81
CA PRO A 55 -3.03 1.74 11.91
C PRO A 55 -2.09 2.38 10.89
N ASN A 56 -0.96 1.76 10.57
CA ASN A 56 -0.03 2.29 9.55
C ASN A 56 -0.68 2.32 8.16
N VAL A 57 -1.49 1.30 7.84
CA VAL A 57 -2.25 1.22 6.59
C VAL A 57 -3.33 2.30 6.53
N ILE A 58 -4.03 2.55 7.64
CA ILE A 58 -5.02 3.64 7.72
C ILE A 58 -4.36 4.99 7.48
N VAL A 59 -3.22 5.27 8.12
CA VAL A 59 -2.47 6.52 7.93
C VAL A 59 -2.07 6.68 6.46
N LEU A 60 -1.54 5.63 5.83
CA LEU A 60 -1.19 5.65 4.42
C LEU A 60 -2.39 6.02 3.54
N TYR A 61 -3.52 5.32 3.68
CA TYR A 61 -4.70 5.60 2.87
C TYR A 61 -5.28 7.00 3.14
N SER A 62 -5.21 7.49 4.37
CA SER A 62 -5.67 8.84 4.72
C SER A 62 -4.83 9.91 4.01
N LEU A 63 -3.50 9.74 3.93
CA LEU A 63 -2.61 10.66 3.23
C LEU A 63 -2.83 10.63 1.71
N ILE A 64 -3.00 9.45 1.13
CA ILE A 64 -3.29 9.30 -0.30
C ILE A 64 -4.67 9.90 -0.65
N ALA A 65 -5.68 9.66 0.20
CA ALA A 65 -7.01 10.24 0.03
C ALA A 65 -6.96 11.77 0.14
N ALA A 66 -6.21 12.31 1.11
CA ALA A 66 -5.98 13.75 1.23
C ALA A 66 -5.31 14.32 -0.03
N ALA A 67 -4.25 13.67 -0.54
CA ALA A 67 -3.61 14.08 -1.79
C ALA A 67 -4.62 14.15 -2.94
N PHE A 68 -5.41 13.09 -3.12
CA PHE A 68 -6.42 13.04 -4.18
C PHE A 68 -7.52 14.12 -4.00
N MET A 69 -7.93 14.40 -2.76
CA MET A 69 -8.86 15.48 -2.48
C MET A 69 -8.29 16.85 -2.89
N PHE A 70 -7.03 17.16 -2.56
CA PHE A 70 -6.41 18.41 -3.01
C PHE A 70 -6.27 18.49 -4.53
N TYR A 71 -6.00 17.35 -5.19
CA TYR A 71 -5.94 17.26 -6.64
C TYR A 71 -7.29 17.52 -7.33
N VAL A 72 -8.39 16.94 -6.82
CA VAL A 72 -9.72 17.09 -7.41
C VAL A 72 -10.39 18.42 -7.04
N THR A 73 -10.25 18.86 -5.79
CA THR A 73 -10.95 20.07 -5.30
C THR A 73 -10.30 21.38 -5.77
N MET A 74 -9.06 21.33 -6.24
CA MET A 74 -8.27 22.50 -6.63
C MET A 74 -8.23 23.59 -5.52
N VAL A 75 -8.32 23.18 -4.25
CA VAL A 75 -8.18 24.07 -3.10
C VAL A 75 -6.68 24.28 -2.84
N PRO A 76 -6.18 25.51 -2.64
CA PRO A 76 -6.88 26.78 -2.35
C PRO A 76 -7.17 27.68 -3.57
N GLU A 77 -6.78 27.30 -4.79
CA GLU A 77 -6.93 28.10 -6.01
C GLU A 77 -8.39 28.49 -6.28
N ARG A 78 -9.34 27.60 -5.94
CA ARG A 78 -10.79 27.86 -6.01
C ARG A 78 -11.32 28.83 -4.95
N LEU A 79 -10.64 28.95 -3.80
CA LEU A 79 -11.07 29.80 -2.69
C LEU A 79 -10.49 31.21 -2.74
N TRP A 80 -9.27 31.37 -3.28
CA TRP A 80 -8.57 32.66 -3.36
C TRP A 80 -7.85 32.82 -4.70
N PRO A 81 -8.57 33.16 -5.78
CA PRO A 81 -7.97 33.34 -7.10
C PRO A 81 -6.91 34.45 -7.07
N GLY A 82 -5.71 34.16 -7.59
CA GLY A 82 -4.62 35.14 -7.77
C GLY A 82 -3.61 35.30 -6.63
N LYS A 83 -3.78 34.64 -5.47
CA LYS A 83 -2.76 34.65 -4.38
C LYS A 83 -1.86 33.41 -4.34
N PHE A 84 -2.31 32.30 -4.94
CA PHE A 84 -1.65 30.99 -4.87
C PHE A 84 -1.13 30.50 -6.24
N ASP A 85 -0.82 31.41 -7.17
CA ASP A 85 -0.32 31.07 -8.51
C ASP A 85 1.13 30.58 -8.54
N VAL A 86 1.93 30.87 -7.50
CA VAL A 86 3.38 30.56 -7.47
C VAL A 86 3.74 29.60 -6.32
N ILE A 87 3.14 29.78 -5.14
CA ILE A 87 3.39 28.96 -3.95
C ILE A 87 2.04 28.52 -3.38
N GLY A 88 1.86 27.22 -3.17
CA GLY A 88 0.63 26.64 -2.60
C GLY A 88 -0.40 26.19 -3.64
N CYS A 89 -0.01 25.97 -4.90
CA CYS A 89 -0.90 25.39 -5.91
C CYS A 89 -1.37 24.00 -5.46
N SER A 90 -2.59 23.61 -5.82
CA SER A 90 -3.17 22.30 -5.49
C SER A 90 -2.27 21.12 -5.86
N HIS A 91 -1.55 21.22 -6.99
CA HIS A 91 -0.58 20.23 -7.43
C HIS A 91 0.64 20.12 -6.50
N GLN A 92 1.10 21.23 -5.90
CA GLN A 92 2.20 21.20 -4.92
C GLN A 92 1.77 20.48 -3.65
N TRP A 93 0.55 20.74 -3.16
CA TRP A 93 -0.03 20.01 -2.04
C TRP A 93 -0.15 18.51 -2.34
N TRP A 94 -0.63 18.16 -3.53
CA TRP A 94 -0.67 16.77 -3.98
C TRP A 94 0.71 16.09 -3.87
N HIS A 95 1.77 16.71 -4.39
CA HIS A 95 3.14 16.19 -4.28
C HIS A 95 3.60 16.04 -2.82
N ILE A 96 3.30 17.01 -1.96
CA ILE A 96 3.69 16.97 -0.53
C ILE A 96 3.01 15.79 0.18
N PHE A 97 1.71 15.58 -0.02
CA PHE A 97 0.99 14.47 0.61
C PHE A 97 1.44 13.11 0.08
N ILE A 98 1.65 12.96 -1.24
CA ILE A 98 2.15 11.71 -1.83
C ILE A 98 3.58 11.41 -1.38
N LEU A 99 4.46 12.41 -1.31
CA LEU A 99 5.82 12.23 -0.82
C LEU A 99 5.83 11.83 0.66
N GLY A 100 5.02 12.49 1.49
CA GLY A 100 4.84 12.13 2.89
C GLY A 100 4.33 10.71 3.06
N ALA A 101 3.34 10.30 2.26
CA ALA A 101 2.83 8.93 2.23
C ALA A 101 3.92 7.91 1.86
N MET A 102 4.75 8.21 0.85
CA MET A 102 5.85 7.34 0.41
C MET A 102 6.91 7.17 1.51
N ILE A 103 7.33 8.27 2.14
CA ILE A 103 8.31 8.26 3.22
C ILE A 103 7.77 7.45 4.40
N TYR A 104 6.53 7.74 4.82
CA TYR A 104 5.89 7.05 5.92
C TYR A 104 5.78 5.54 5.65
N TRP A 105 5.32 5.16 4.46
CA TRP A 105 5.21 3.76 4.06
C TRP A 105 6.57 3.04 4.07
N GLN A 106 7.61 3.68 3.52
CA GLN A 106 8.96 3.14 3.51
C GLN A 106 9.50 2.95 4.94
N GLN A 107 9.24 3.90 5.83
CA GLN A 107 9.65 3.83 7.23
C GLN A 107 8.93 2.70 7.97
N SER A 108 7.60 2.61 7.86
CA SER A 108 6.81 1.53 8.47
C SER A 108 7.21 0.15 7.94
N GLY A 109 7.47 0.02 6.63
CA GLY A 109 7.93 -1.22 6.02
C GLY A 109 9.31 -1.65 6.51
N ASN A 110 10.25 -0.70 6.65
CA ASN A 110 11.58 -0.97 7.18
C ASN A 110 11.53 -1.39 8.66
N GLN A 111 10.68 -0.75 9.47
CA GLN A 111 10.50 -1.13 10.87
C GLN A 111 9.99 -2.56 10.99
N LEU A 112 8.95 -2.91 10.23
CA LEU A 112 8.40 -4.26 10.19
C LEU A 112 9.47 -5.29 9.76
N LEU A 113 10.22 -4.98 8.71
CA LEU A 113 11.26 -5.87 8.20
C LEU A 113 12.42 -6.06 9.19
N THR A 114 12.81 -5.00 9.92
CA THR A 114 13.80 -5.08 10.99
C THR A 114 13.28 -5.91 12.17
N GLU A 115 12.01 -5.75 12.56
CA GLU A 115 11.38 -6.57 13.60
C GLU A 115 11.43 -8.06 13.23
N TYR A 116 10.98 -8.42 12.02
CA TYR A 116 11.06 -9.78 11.51
C TYR A 116 12.49 -10.33 11.45
N ARG A 117 13.49 -9.49 11.12
CA ARG A 117 14.91 -9.89 11.06
C ARG A 117 15.57 -10.00 12.44
N SER A 118 15.11 -9.23 13.41
CA SER A 118 15.65 -9.22 14.77
C SER A 118 15.20 -10.42 15.60
N PHE A 119 14.13 -11.10 15.18
CA PHE A 119 13.64 -12.31 15.83
C PHE A 119 14.63 -13.47 15.62
N SER A 120 15.39 -13.78 16.68
CA SER A 120 16.38 -14.86 16.73
C SER A 120 15.79 -16.25 16.47
N ASP A 121 14.47 -16.41 16.64
CA ASP A 121 13.74 -17.68 16.52
C ASP A 121 13.17 -17.95 15.12
N SER A 122 13.67 -17.27 14.08
CA SER A 122 13.18 -17.46 12.70
C SER A 122 13.23 -18.93 12.23
N CYS A 123 14.17 -19.73 12.75
CA CYS A 123 14.25 -21.18 12.49
C CYS A 123 13.34 -22.04 13.39
N HIS A 124 12.94 -21.57 14.58
CA HIS A 124 12.20 -22.39 15.54
C HIS A 124 10.70 -22.52 15.22
N ARG A 125 10.15 -21.62 14.39
CA ARG A 125 8.74 -21.68 13.95
C ARG A 125 8.49 -22.64 12.77
N PHE A 126 9.55 -22.96 12.02
CA PHE A 126 9.52 -23.94 10.91
C PHE A 126 9.97 -25.34 11.30
N ILE A 127 10.36 -25.56 12.56
CA ILE A 127 10.45 -26.90 13.14
C ILE A 127 9.17 -27.10 13.96
N PRO A 128 8.03 -27.49 13.34
CA PRO A 128 7.01 -28.17 14.11
C PRO A 128 7.72 -29.40 14.66
N GLN A 129 7.78 -29.54 15.98
CA GLN A 129 8.27 -30.71 16.72
C GLN A 129 8.73 -31.85 15.80
N GLN A 130 9.94 -31.76 15.23
CA GLN A 130 10.61 -32.97 14.80
C GLN A 130 11.06 -33.55 16.12
N ASN A 131 10.15 -34.34 16.72
CA ASN A 131 10.38 -35.01 17.98
C ASN A 131 11.62 -35.85 17.70
N PHE A 132 12.77 -35.42 18.21
CA PHE A 132 14.07 -35.98 17.83
C PHE A 132 14.14 -37.48 18.18
N SER A 133 13.23 -37.94 19.05
CA SER A 133 12.92 -39.33 19.32
C SER A 133 12.41 -40.12 18.11
N GLU A 134 11.52 -39.58 17.26
CA GLU A 134 11.00 -40.30 16.08
C GLU A 134 12.07 -40.48 14.99
N ILE A 135 12.97 -39.49 14.82
CA ILE A 135 14.08 -39.58 13.86
C ILE A 135 15.07 -40.66 14.27
N SER A 136 15.37 -40.77 15.57
CA SER A 136 16.28 -41.81 16.07
C SER A 136 15.73 -43.23 15.86
N HIS A 137 14.42 -43.44 16.06
CA HIS A 137 13.75 -44.73 15.82
C HIS A 137 13.63 -45.09 14.32
N SER A 138 13.48 -44.10 13.44
CA SER A 138 13.49 -44.32 11.99
C SER A 138 14.89 -44.73 11.51
N ILE A 139 15.94 -44.05 11.99
CA ILE A 139 17.33 -44.34 11.58
C ILE A 139 17.79 -45.73 12.06
N SER A 140 17.38 -46.18 13.26
CA SER A 140 17.74 -47.53 13.73
C SER A 140 17.11 -48.65 12.90
N ASN A 141 15.91 -48.44 12.35
CA ASN A 141 15.24 -49.43 11.51
C ASN A 141 15.84 -49.52 10.10
N TYR A 142 16.48 -48.43 9.62
CA TYR A 142 17.19 -48.45 8.33
C TYR A 142 18.61 -49.03 8.42
N SER A 143 19.27 -48.95 9.58
CA SER A 143 20.63 -49.48 9.76
C SER A 143 20.70 -50.99 10.01
N HIS A 144 19.56 -51.65 10.27
CA HIS A 144 19.47 -53.10 10.37
C HIS A 144 18.18 -53.62 9.71
N PRO A 145 18.17 -53.81 8.37
CA PRO A 145 17.09 -54.54 7.72
C PRO A 145 17.18 -56.00 8.18
N SER A 146 16.21 -56.45 8.97
CA SER A 146 16.01 -57.86 9.27
C SER A 146 15.77 -58.63 7.97
N MET A 147 16.75 -59.45 7.56
CA MET A 147 16.49 -60.65 6.76
C MET A 147 16.10 -61.79 7.69
#